data_AF-A0A936QNX3-F1
#
_entry.id   AF-A0A936QNX3-F1
#
_cell.length_a   1.000
_cell.length_b   1.000
_cell.length_c   1.000
_cell.angle_alpha   90.00
_cell.angle_beta   90.00
_cell.angle_gamma   90.00
#
_symmetry.space_group_name_H-M   'P 1'
#
loop_
_entity.id
_entity.type
_entity.pdbx_description
1 polymer ?
#
loop_
_entity_poly.entity_id
_entity_poly.type
_entity_poly.pdbx_seq_one_letter_code
_entity_poly.pdbx_strand_id
1 'polypeptide(L)' 'MKKKKQELIDLTGPELKDKLESEQSALVKLRFNHAVSPVESPAQLREKRKIVARILTEMRRREIANTAQA' A
#
# COMPACT_ATOMS: atom_id res chain seq x y z
N MET A 1 -12.06 -5.90 6.71
CA MET A 1 -10.61 -5.57 6.58
C MET A 1 -9.66 -6.77 6.60
N LYS A 2 -10.07 -7.98 7.05
CA LYS A 2 -9.21 -9.20 7.02
C LYS A 2 -8.74 -9.60 5.61
N LYS A 3 -9.63 -9.53 4.61
CA LYS A 3 -9.36 -9.96 3.22
C LYS A 3 -8.14 -9.28 2.59
N LYS A 4 -8.04 -7.96 2.71
CA LYS A 4 -6.92 -7.14 2.19
C LYS A 4 -5.56 -7.42 2.84
N LYS A 5 -5.52 -8.02 4.04
CA LYS A 5 -4.25 -8.45 4.65
C LYS A 5 -3.83 -9.80 4.08
N GLN A 6 -4.77 -10.72 3.93
CA GLN A 6 -4.51 -12.05 3.37
C GLN A 6 -3.98 -11.92 1.93
N GLU A 7 -4.63 -11.09 1.11
CA GLU A 7 -4.20 -10.77 -0.25
C GLU A 7 -2.76 -10.22 -0.35
N LEU A 8 -2.21 -9.62 0.71
CA LEU A 8 -0.81 -9.15 0.74
C LEU A 8 0.16 -10.24 1.15
N ILE A 9 -0.29 -11.19 1.98
CA ILE A 9 0.51 -12.35 2.38
C ILE A 9 0.66 -13.31 1.20
N ASP A 10 -0.40 -13.46 0.40
CA ASP A 10 -0.44 -14.35 -0.76
C ASP A 10 0.43 -13.87 -1.94
N LEU A 11 0.82 -12.59 -1.97
CA LEU A 11 1.69 -12.01 -3.01
C LEU A 11 3.17 -12.33 -2.78
N THR A 12 3.89 -12.56 -3.87
CA THR A 12 5.34 -12.76 -3.84
C THR A 12 6.09 -11.44 -3.57
N GLY A 13 7.37 -11.55 -3.16
CA GLY A 13 8.23 -10.38 -2.90
C GLY A 13 8.28 -9.34 -4.04
N PRO A 14 8.48 -9.73 -5.32
CA PRO A 14 8.47 -8.79 -6.44
C PRO A 14 7.08 -8.21 -6.71
N GLU A 15 6.01 -9.01 -6.68
CA GLU A 15 4.65 -8.52 -6.91
C GLU A 15 4.20 -7.49 -5.87
N LEU A 16 4.65 -7.62 -4.61
CA LEU A 16 4.41 -6.61 -3.58
C LEU A 16 5.07 -5.27 -3.91
N LYS A 17 6.25 -5.27 -4.53
CA LYS A 17 6.94 -4.04 -4.95
C LYS A 17 6.21 -3.39 -6.12
N ASP A 18 5.82 -4.15 -7.13
CA ASP A 18 5.07 -3.63 -8.28
C ASP A 18 3.74 -3.00 -7.83
N LYS A 19 3.06 -3.67 -6.89
CA LYS A 19 1.81 -3.16 -6.32
C LYS A 19 2.02 -1.92 -5.46
N LEU A 20 3.15 -1.84 -4.75
CA LEU A 20 3.53 -0.65 -3.98
C LEU A 20 3.70 0.56 -4.90
N GLU A 21 4.43 0.42 -6.00
CA GLU A 21 4.66 1.49 -6.96
C GLU A 21 3.35 1.97 -7.61
N SER A 22 2.50 1.02 -8.02
CA SER A 22 1.18 1.32 -8.58
C SER A 22 0.30 2.12 -7.61
N GLU A 23 0.21 1.68 -6.35
CA GLU A 23 -0.60 2.35 -5.32
C GLU A 23 -0.02 3.71 -4.90
N GLN A 24 1.31 3.87 -4.89
CA GLN A 24 1.94 5.17 -4.67
C GLN A 24 1.64 6.16 -5.80
N SER A 25 1.76 5.73 -7.06
CA SER A 25 1.41 6.56 -8.22
C SER A 25 -0.05 6.98 -8.20
N ALA A 26 -0.96 6.04 -7.88
CA ALA A 26 -2.38 6.33 -7.72
C ALA A 26 -2.65 7.34 -6.59
N LEU A 27 -1.93 7.22 -5.46
CA LEU A 27 -2.05 8.15 -4.34
C LEU A 27 -1.56 9.56 -4.69
N VAL A 28 -0.48 9.69 -5.46
CA VAL A 28 0.02 10.99 -5.94
C VAL A 28 -1.00 11.66 -6.85
N LYS A 29 -1.55 10.93 -7.82
CA LYS A 29 -2.62 11.43 -8.69
C LYS A 29 -3.84 11.88 -7.89
N LEU A 30 -4.28 11.07 -6.94
CA LEU A 30 -5.42 11.38 -6.09
C LEU A 30 -5.18 12.61 -5.20
N ARG A 31 -3.95 12.80 -4.69
CA ARG A 31 -3.57 14.02 -3.95
C ARG A 31 -3.62 15.25 -4.84
N PHE A 32 -3.12 15.15 -6.07
CA PHE A 32 -3.12 16.25 -7.02
C PHE A 32 -4.56 16.64 -7.40
N ASN A 33 -5.39 15.65 -7.75
CA ASN A 33 -6.80 15.86 -8.07
C ASN A 33 -7.55 16.52 -6.91
N HIS A 34 -7.35 16.04 -5.68
CA HIS A 34 -7.97 16.63 -4.49
C HIS A 34 -7.53 18.07 -4.21
N ALA A 35 -6.27 18.41 -4.51
CA ALA A 35 -5.76 19.77 -4.36
C ALA A 35 -6.29 20.73 -5.44
N VAL A 36 -6.53 20.23 -6.66
CA VAL A 36 -7.06 21.03 -7.78
C VAL A 36 -8.58 21.17 -7.71
N SER A 37 -9.30 20.12 -7.29
CA SER A 37 -10.75 20.13 -7.12
C SER A 37 -11.12 19.30 -5.87
N PRO A 38 -11.57 19.93 -4.77
CA PRO A 38 -11.79 19.27 -3.49
C PRO A 38 -13.02 18.32 -3.44
N VAL A 39 -13.54 17.87 -4.59
CA VAL A 39 -14.83 17.14 -4.68
C VAL A 39 -14.67 15.61 -4.59
N GLU A 40 -13.47 15.06 -4.63
CA GLU A 40 -13.27 13.61 -4.44
C GLU A 40 -13.16 13.24 -2.96
N SER A 41 -14.17 12.51 -2.48
CA SER A 41 -14.34 12.00 -1.11
C SER A 41 -13.02 11.73 -0.36
N PRO A 42 -12.71 12.45 0.74
CA PRO A 42 -11.47 12.31 1.50
C PRO A 42 -11.27 10.89 2.09
N ALA A 43 -12.33 10.10 2.15
CA ALA A 43 -12.28 8.69 2.55
C ALA A 43 -11.42 7.84 1.60
N GLN A 44 -11.40 8.15 0.30
CA GLN A 44 -10.61 7.42 -0.70
C GLN A 44 -9.11 7.64 -0.47
N LEU A 45 -8.72 8.88 -0.19
CA LEU A 45 -7.34 9.25 0.13
C LEU A 45 -6.86 8.52 1.39
N ARG A 46 -7.73 8.43 2.40
CA ARG A 46 -7.45 7.66 3.63
C ARG A 46 -7.29 6.17 3.35
N GLU A 47 -8.12 5.58 2.51
CA GLU A 47 -8.03 4.15 2.18
C GLU A 47 -6.76 3.83 1.38
N LYS A 48 -6.41 4.66 0.39
CA LYS A 48 -5.16 4.50 -0.38
C LYS A 48 -3.92 4.62 0.50
N ARG A 49 -3.87 5.58 1.43
CA ARG A 49 -2.79 5.67 2.44
C ARG A 49 -2.67 4.39 3.27
N LYS A 50 -3.80 3.82 3.70
CA LYS A 50 -3.81 2.58 4.49
C LYS A 50 -3.32 1.38 3.69
N ILE A 51 -3.60 1.31 2.39
CA ILE A 51 -3.13 0.22 1.52
C ILE A 51 -1.61 0.27 1.41
N VAL A 52 -1.03 1.43 1.08
CA VAL A 52 0.43 1.61 1.01
C VAL A 52 1.10 1.23 2.32
N ALA A 53 0.58 1.70 3.45
CA ALA A 53 1.12 1.38 4.77
C ALA A 53 1.11 -0.13 5.08
N ARG A 54 0.06 -0.85 4.66
CA ARG A 54 -0.02 -2.30 4.85
C ARG A 54 1.01 -3.06 4.02
N ILE A 55 1.22 -2.65 2.76
CA ILE A 55 2.23 -3.25 1.88
C ILE A 55 3.62 -3.09 2.50
N LEU A 56 3.97 -1.86 2.92
CA LEU A 56 5.25 -1.57 3.58
C LEU A 56 5.43 -2.38 4.88
N THR A 57 4.36 -2.52 5.67
CA THR A 57 4.40 -3.30 6.92
C THR A 57 4.70 -4.78 6.63
N GLU A 58 4.08 -5.36 5.60
CA GLU A 58 4.31 -6.75 5.22
C GLU A 58 5.72 -6.96 4.67
N MET A 59 6.22 -6.04 3.82
CA MET A 59 7.61 -6.08 3.36
C MET A 59 8.58 -6.05 4.54
N ARG A 60 8.39 -5.13 5.48
CA ARG A 60 9.24 -5.02 6.67
C ARG A 60 9.16 -6.27 7.55
N ARG A 61 7.97 -6.87 7.68
CA ARG A 61 7.79 -8.13 8.41
C ARG A 61 8.61 -9.27 7.79
N ARG A 62 8.63 -9.38 6.46
CA ARG A 62 9.43 -10.36 5.72
C ARG A 62 10.93 -10.11 5.88
N GLU A 63 11.37 -8.86 5.79
CA GLU A 63 12.76 -8.48 6.05
C GLU A 63 13.21 -8.91 7.45
N ILE A 64 12.43 -8.59 8.48
CA ILE A 64 12.73 -8.95 9.87
C ILE A 64 12.81 -10.47 10.04
N ALA A 65 11.87 -11.21 9.45
CA ALA A 65 11.87 -12.68 9.50
C ALA A 65 13.12 -13.27 8.85
N ASN A 66 13.53 -12.75 7.69
CA ASN A 66 14.74 -13.19 7.00
C ASN A 66 16.01 -12.85 7.80
N THR A 67 16.08 -11.68 8.45
CA THR A 67 17.22 -11.29 9.29
C THR A 67 17.31 -12.06 10.60
N ALA A 68 16.18 -12.54 11.13
CA ALA A 68 16.15 -13.33 12.36
C ALA A 68 16.52 -14.82 12.13
N GLN A 69 16.58 -15.26 10.87
CA GLN A 69 16.97 -16.60 10.46
C GLN A 69 18.45 -16.70 10.04
N ALA A 70 19.17 -15.57 10.04
CA ALA A 70 20.61 -15.48 9.80
C ALA A 70 21.36 -15.33 11.12
#